data_AF-A0A4Y8YAY3-F1
#
_entry.id   AF-A0A4Y8YAY3-F1
#
_cell.length_a   1.000
_cell.length_b   1.000
_cell.length_c   1.000
_cell.angle_alpha   90.00
_cell.angle_beta   90.00
_cell.angle_gamma   90.00
#
_symmetry.space_group_name_H-M   'P 1'
#
loop_
_entity.id
_entity.type
_entity.pdbx_description
1 polymer ?
#
loop_
_entity_poly.entity_id
_entity_poly.type
_entity_poly.pdbx_seq_one_letter_code
_entity_poly.pdbx_strand_id
1 'polypeptide(L)'
;MPETQTVWPEGVFARYATVGGSTVDLHNDTEVKERSATVASCAGCTETESVKWARWIRPGTQGYTIQSRDKGESGAREWAQAHAEKCRAMPRPTN
;
A
#
# COMPACT_ATOMS: atom_id res chain seq x y z
N MET A 1 -26.89 16.96 -0.25
CA MET A 1 -26.82 15.49 -0.22
C MET A 1 -25.65 15.17 0.70
N PRO A 2 -25.78 14.38 1.79
CA PRO A 2 -24.64 14.13 2.64
C PRO A 2 -23.70 13.16 1.92
N GLU A 3 -22.62 13.69 1.37
CA GLU A 3 -21.47 12.94 0.91
C GLU A 3 -20.91 12.14 2.10
N THR A 4 -21.04 10.81 2.03
CA THR A 4 -20.50 9.88 3.03
C THR A 4 -18.99 10.08 3.07
N GLN A 5 -18.51 10.83 4.07
CA GLN A 5 -17.09 11.02 4.27
C GLN A 5 -16.52 9.66 4.68
N THR A 6 -15.87 9.00 3.72
CA THR A 6 -15.18 7.73 3.95
C THR A 6 -14.16 7.93 5.06
N VAL A 7 -14.47 7.44 6.26
CA VAL A 7 -13.53 7.43 7.38
C VAL A 7 -12.34 6.59 6.94
N TRP A 8 -11.19 7.23 6.80
CA TRP A 8 -9.96 6.56 6.41
C TRP A 8 -9.57 5.55 7.50
N PRO A 9 -9.26 4.29 7.16
CA PRO A 9 -8.78 3.33 8.15
C PRO A 9 -7.49 3.84 8.78
N GLU A 10 -7.30 3.55 10.06
CA GLU A 10 -6.08 3.98 10.76
C GLU A 10 -4.83 3.42 10.08
N GLY A 11 -3.83 4.28 9.84
CA GLY A 11 -2.59 3.91 9.17
C GLY A 11 -2.63 3.89 7.64
N VAL A 12 -3.80 4.06 7.02
CA VAL A 12 -3.92 4.19 5.56
C VAL A 12 -3.67 5.64 5.13
N PHE A 13 -2.70 5.85 4.26
CA PHE A 13 -2.33 7.18 3.76
C PHE A 13 -2.68 7.40 2.28
N ALA A 14 -3.05 6.35 1.55
CA ALA A 14 -3.56 6.44 0.18
C ALA A 14 -4.52 5.28 -0.12
N ARG A 15 -5.53 5.53 -0.96
CA ARG A 15 -6.49 4.52 -1.44
C ARG A 15 -6.77 4.73 -2.92
N TYR A 16 -6.74 3.64 -3.68
CA TYR A 16 -7.02 3.64 -5.12
C TYR A 16 -8.29 2.84 -5.39
N ALA A 17 -9.26 3.44 -6.08
CA ALA A 17 -10.49 2.76 -6.48
C ALA A 17 -10.22 1.88 -7.70
N THR A 18 -10.63 0.62 -7.64
CA THR A 18 -10.49 -0.32 -8.77
C THR A 18 -11.68 -0.23 -9.72
N VAL A 19 -11.48 -0.65 -10.96
CA VAL A 19 -12.56 -0.71 -11.97
C VAL A 19 -13.68 -1.67 -11.54
N GLY A 20 -13.36 -2.68 -10.73
CA GLY A 20 -14.32 -3.63 -10.15
C GLY A 20 -15.15 -3.08 -8.99
N GLY A 21 -14.99 -1.82 -8.60
CA GLY A 21 -15.68 -1.22 -7.46
C GLY A 21 -15.10 -1.59 -6.08
N SER A 22 -13.91 -2.20 -6.07
CA SER A 22 -13.12 -2.44 -4.85
C SER A 22 -12.13 -1.29 -4.60
N THR A 23 -11.38 -1.37 -3.51
CA THR A 23 -10.32 -0.40 -3.18
C THR A 23 -9.00 -1.08 -2.90
N VAL A 24 -7.90 -0.42 -3.26
CA VAL A 24 -6.54 -0.79 -2.86
C VAL A 24 -6.09 0.21 -1.80
N ASP A 25 -5.81 -0.28 -0.59
CA ASP A 25 -5.43 0.51 0.57
C ASP A 25 -3.92 0.44 0.78
N LEU A 26 -3.26 1.60 0.89
CA LEU A 26 -1.84 1.70 1.21
C LEU A 26 -1.66 2.13 2.65
N HIS A 27 -0.94 1.31 3.42
CA HIS A 27 -0.56 1.60 4.79
C HIS A 27 0.94 1.33 4.99
N ASN A 28 1.50 1.96 6.01
CA ASN A 28 2.89 1.74 6.40
C ASN A 28 2.92 0.72 7.54
N ASP A 29 3.56 -0.43 7.31
CA ASP A 29 3.84 -1.42 8.31
C ASP A 29 5.27 -1.22 8.85
N THR A 30 5.42 -1.21 10.17
CA THR A 30 6.73 -1.02 10.81
C THR A 30 7.22 -2.35 11.36
N GLU A 31 7.87 -3.14 10.50
CA GLU A 31 8.46 -4.45 10.78
C GLU A 31 9.77 -4.32 11.59
N VAL A 32 9.71 -3.81 12.83
CA VAL A 32 10.75 -3.88 13.88
C VAL A 32 12.14 -3.26 13.55
N LYS A 33 12.66 -2.39 14.45
CA LYS A 33 14.04 -1.86 14.40
C LYS A 33 14.45 -1.31 13.03
N GLU A 34 13.83 -0.21 12.62
CA GLU A 34 14.26 0.66 11.51
C GLU A 34 13.95 0.16 10.09
N ARG A 35 13.41 -1.05 9.94
CA ARG A 35 12.82 -1.55 8.68
C ARG A 35 11.32 -1.27 8.69
N SER A 36 10.87 -0.61 7.64
CA SER A 36 9.45 -0.33 7.42
C SER A 36 9.09 -0.84 6.03
N ALA A 37 7.83 -1.17 5.83
CA ALA A 37 7.32 -1.55 4.53
C ALA A 37 6.08 -0.73 4.25
N THR A 38 5.93 -0.26 3.02
CA THR A 38 4.64 0.21 2.54
C THR A 38 3.92 -0.99 1.94
N VAL A 39 2.76 -1.30 2.51
CA VAL A 39 1.92 -2.42 2.08
C VAL A 39 0.73 -1.86 1.33
N ALA A 40 0.52 -2.34 0.11
CA ALA A 40 -0.64 -2.07 -0.72
C ALA A 40 -1.51 -3.33 -0.77
N SER A 41 -2.70 -3.27 -0.17
CA SER A 41 -3.63 -4.40 -0.08
C SER A 41 -4.89 -4.11 -0.88
N CYS A 42 -5.26 -5.01 -1.79
CA CYS A 42 -6.52 -4.90 -2.52
C CYS A 42 -7.66 -5.54 -1.71
N ALA A 43 -8.80 -4.87 -1.59
CA ALA A 43 -10.00 -5.41 -0.94
C ALA A 43 -10.83 -6.31 -1.88
N GLY A 44 -10.60 -6.22 -3.19
CA GLY A 44 -11.31 -7.00 -4.21
C GLY A 44 -10.67 -8.37 -4.48
N CYS A 45 -9.33 -8.42 -4.50
CA CYS A 45 -8.57 -9.65 -4.68
C CYS A 45 -7.65 -9.92 -3.49
N THR A 46 -7.03 -11.10 -3.43
CA THR A 46 -6.04 -11.44 -2.38
C THR A 46 -4.65 -10.91 -2.66
N GLU A 47 -4.45 -10.13 -3.73
CA GLU A 47 -3.13 -9.61 -4.06
C GLU A 47 -2.77 -8.48 -3.11
N THR A 48 -1.57 -8.58 -2.57
CA THR A 48 -0.97 -7.60 -1.68
C THR A 48 0.49 -7.46 -2.07
N GLU A 49 0.95 -6.21 -2.17
CA GLU A 49 2.33 -5.89 -2.46
C GLU A 49 2.95 -5.19 -1.25
N SER A 50 4.18 -5.56 -0.90
CA SER A 50 4.91 -4.93 0.21
C SER A 50 6.26 -4.42 -0.26
N VAL A 51 6.44 -3.10 -0.29
CA VAL A 51 7.69 -2.46 -0.69
C VAL A 51 8.48 -2.08 0.56
N LYS A 52 9.61 -2.75 0.77
CA LYS A 52 10.47 -2.54 1.94
C LYS A 52 11.33 -1.28 1.78
N TRP A 53 11.39 -0.48 2.82
CA TRP A 53 12.20 0.73 2.93
C TRP A 53 12.78 0.87 4.36
N ALA A 54 13.74 1.76 4.55
CA ALA A 54 14.18 2.13 5.90
C ALA A 54 14.20 3.63 6.07
N ARG A 55 13.96 4.03 7.32
CA ARG A 55 14.03 5.43 7.73
C ARG A 55 15.46 5.96 7.68
N TRP A 56 16.44 5.11 7.95
CA TRP A 56 17.86 5.45 7.95
C TRP A 56 18.68 4.34 7.28
N ILE A 57 19.40 4.68 6.21
CA ILE A 57 20.35 3.78 5.57
C ILE A 57 21.69 3.97 6.28
N ARG A 58 22.16 2.99 7.05
CA ARG A 58 23.51 3.04 7.61
C ARG A 58 24.53 2.93 6.46
N PRO A 59 25.49 3.85 6.33
CA PRO A 59 26.57 3.73 5.36
C PRO A 59 27.29 2.39 5.56
N GLY A 60 27.43 1.59 4.51
CA GLY A 60 28.11 0.29 4.57
C GLY A 60 27.21 -0.94 4.81
N THR A 61 25.88 -0.79 4.90
CA THR A 61 24.96 -1.94 4.86
C THR A 61 24.79 -2.42 3.42
N GLN A 62 25.88 -2.92 2.85
CA GLN A 62 25.92 -3.49 1.51
C GLN A 62 25.27 -4.87 1.55
N GLY A 63 23.95 -4.94 1.37
CA GLY A 63 23.29 -6.25 1.37
C GLY A 63 21.79 -6.31 1.18
N TYR A 64 21.01 -5.25 1.37
CA TYR A 64 19.58 -5.31 1.09
C TYR A 64 19.10 -4.04 0.39
N THR A 65 18.16 -4.22 -0.52
CA THR A 65 17.43 -3.28 -1.38
C THR A 65 16.61 -2.23 -0.60
N ILE A 66 17.19 -1.69 0.47
CA ILE A 66 16.52 -0.78 1.38
C ILE A 66 16.58 0.62 0.77
N GLN A 67 15.48 1.02 0.15
CA GLN A 67 15.33 2.36 -0.41
C GLN A 67 14.83 3.33 0.67
N SER A 68 14.94 4.64 0.41
CA SER A 68 14.32 5.67 1.24
C SER A 68 12.80 5.49 1.30
N ARG A 69 12.17 5.98 2.36
CA ARG A 69 10.71 5.98 2.52
C ARG A 69 9.97 6.46 1.27
N ASP A 70 10.38 7.58 0.70
CA ASP A 70 9.74 8.17 -0.49
C ASP A 70 9.76 7.22 -1.69
N LYS A 71 10.85 6.46 -1.85
CA LYS A 71 10.96 5.44 -2.91
C LYS A 71 10.07 4.24 -2.64
N GLY A 72 9.99 3.80 -1.38
CA GLY A 72 9.09 2.74 -0.96
C GLY A 72 7.62 3.10 -1.20
N GLU A 73 7.23 4.31 -0.78
CA GLU A 73 5.87 4.83 -0.99
C GLU A 73 5.57 5.04 -2.48
N SER A 74 6.53 5.54 -3.28
CA SER A 74 6.36 5.67 -4.73
C SER A 74 6.12 4.32 -5.39
N GLY A 75 6.95 3.32 -5.11
CA GLY A 75 6.80 1.99 -5.71
C GLY A 75 5.47 1.32 -5.34
N ALA A 76 5.03 1.47 -4.10
CA ALA A 76 3.72 0.97 -3.66
C ALA A 76 2.55 1.69 -4.35
N ARG A 77 2.66 3.02 -4.56
CA ARG A 77 1.66 3.81 -5.30
C ARG A 77 1.59 3.41 -6.77
N GLU A 78 2.74 3.22 -7.41
CA GLU A 78 2.82 2.78 -8.81
C GLU A 78 2.17 1.41 -9.00
N TRP A 79 2.46 0.45 -8.12
CA TRP A 79 1.81 -0.86 -8.14
C TRP A 79 0.31 -0.73 -7.90
N ALA A 80 -0.11 0.02 -6.87
CA ALA A 80 -1.51 0.14 -6.51
C ALA A 80 -2.34 0.78 -7.63
N GLN A 81 -1.81 1.81 -8.30
CA GLN A 81 -2.47 2.41 -9.46
C GLN A 81 -2.59 1.41 -10.61
N ALA A 82 -1.48 0.77 -11.01
CA ALA A 82 -1.48 -0.18 -12.12
C ALA A 82 -2.38 -1.40 -11.84
N HIS A 83 -2.46 -1.84 -10.58
CA HIS A 83 -3.38 -2.88 -10.15
C HIS A 83 -4.82 -2.39 -10.20
N ALA A 84 -5.13 -1.21 -9.64
CA ALA A 84 -6.49 -0.67 -9.59
C ALA A 84 -7.10 -0.47 -10.99
N GLU A 85 -6.30 -0.03 -11.97
CA GLU A 85 -6.72 0.15 -13.36
C GLU A 85 -7.09 -1.17 -14.06
N LYS A 86 -6.53 -2.29 -13.61
CA LYS A 86 -6.75 -3.61 -14.22
C LYS A 86 -7.70 -4.49 -13.41
N CYS A 87 -7.78 -4.25 -12.10
CA CYS A 87 -8.53 -5.09 -11.18
C CYS A 87 -10.03 -4.88 -11.36
N ARG A 88 -10.69 -5.93 -11.86
CA ARG A 88 -12.15 -6.04 -12.01
C ARG A 88 -12.78 -6.90 -10.92
N ALA A 89 -12.03 -7.26 -9.89
CA ALA A 89 -12.56 -8.05 -8.78
C ALA A 89 -13.56 -7.20 -8.00
N MET A 90 -14.75 -7.76 -7.79
CA MET A 90 -15.77 -7.15 -6.94
C MET A 90 -15.34 -7.23 -5.47
N PRO A 91 -15.77 -6.27 -4.62
CA PRO A 91 -15.42 -6.26 -3.22
C PRO A 91 -15.87 -7.57 -2.57
N ARG A 92 -14.96 -8.23 -1.85
CA ARG A 92 -15.29 -9.49 -1.20
C ARG A 92 -16.42 -9.26 -0.19
N PRO A 93 -17.48 -10.10 -0.21
CA PRO A 93 -18.53 -10.00 0.80
C PRO A 93 -17.89 -10.29 2.17
N THR A 94 -18.00 -9.30 3.06
CA THR A 94 -17.66 -9.48 4.47
C THR A 94 -18.78 -10.32 5.08
N ASN A 95 -18.51 -11.61 5.30
CA ASN A 95 -19.41 -12.49 6.05
C ASN A 95 -19.07 -12.43 7.54
#